data_AF-A0AAX2RPX7-F1
#
_entry.id   AF-A0AAX2RPX7-F1
#
_cell.length_a   1.000
_cell.length_b   1.000
_cell.length_c   1.000
_cell.angle_alpha   90.00
_cell.angle_beta   90.00
_cell.angle_gamma   90.00
#
_symmetry.space_group_name_H-M   'P 1'
#
loop_
_entity.id
_entity.type
_entity.pdbx_description
1 polymer ?
#
loop_
_entity_poly.entity_id
_entity_poly.type
_entity_poly.pdbx_seq_one_letter_code
_entity_poly.pdbx_strand_id
1 'polypeptide(L)'
;MPISKLKAMPAFRADAPLQIRHAIALFTIVWLIEAGFAVWLTMLGFDQAGEVPAAKAVLMRKGAAMIGIIQAFWLLLNASLIVGLCQRQKLARVLELGLTVVTTMALLVMGLPFRLSLIEVGFLANAIATVLIYTGPCTRWFQAAAS
;
A
#
# COMPACT_ATOMS: atom_id res chain seq x y z
N MET A 1 -16.05 12.06 -30.25
CA MET A 1 -15.40 12.63 -29.06
C MET A 1 -13.93 12.22 -29.07
N PRO A 2 -12.97 13.16 -29.18
CA PRO A 2 -11.57 12.77 -29.23
C PRO A 2 -11.10 12.32 -27.84
N ILE A 3 -10.49 11.14 -27.79
CA ILE A 3 -9.87 10.52 -26.62
C ILE A 3 -8.53 11.23 -26.36
N SER A 4 -8.53 12.56 -26.15
CA SER A 4 -7.30 13.38 -26.01
C SER A 4 -6.96 13.78 -24.57
N LYS A 5 -7.76 13.33 -23.59
CA LYS A 5 -7.45 13.51 -22.17
C LYS A 5 -7.29 12.15 -21.50
N LEU A 6 -6.22 11.43 -21.85
CA LEU A 6 -5.48 10.73 -20.81
C LEU A 6 -5.07 11.83 -19.81
N LYS A 7 -5.96 12.05 -18.84
CA LYS A 7 -5.94 13.14 -17.88
C LYS A 7 -4.57 13.14 -17.21
N ALA A 8 -3.68 14.03 -17.65
CA ALA A 8 -2.31 14.09 -17.14
C ALA A 8 -2.35 14.08 -15.62
N MET A 9 -1.77 13.03 -15.01
CA MET A 9 -1.86 12.77 -13.58
C MET A 9 -1.38 14.00 -12.80
N PRO A 10 -2.25 14.66 -12.02
CA PRO A 10 -1.92 15.91 -11.33
C PRO A 10 -0.62 15.86 -10.52
N ALA A 11 -0.33 14.73 -9.86
CA ALA A 11 0.85 14.58 -9.02
C ALA A 11 2.21 14.71 -9.74
N PHE A 12 2.25 14.49 -11.06
CA PHE A 12 3.49 14.56 -11.86
C PHE A 12 3.63 15.86 -12.65
N ARG A 13 2.69 16.79 -12.49
CA ARG A 13 2.79 18.12 -13.08
C ARG A 13 3.71 19.01 -12.27
N ALA A 14 4.27 20.04 -12.92
CA ALA A 14 5.22 20.96 -12.31
C ALA A 14 4.67 21.71 -11.07
N ASP A 15 3.35 21.88 -10.97
CA ASP A 15 2.66 22.53 -9.86
C ASP A 15 2.48 21.64 -8.62
N ALA A 16 2.74 20.33 -8.74
CA ALA A 16 2.65 19.42 -7.61
C ALA A 16 3.88 19.54 -6.68
N PRO A 17 3.69 19.64 -5.36
CA PRO A 17 4.80 19.63 -4.41
C PRO A 17 5.66 18.38 -4.56
N LEU A 18 6.99 18.55 -4.45
CA LEU A 18 7.95 17.45 -4.58
C LEU A 18 7.66 16.32 -3.58
N GLN A 19 7.18 16.67 -2.38
CA GLN A 19 6.80 15.74 -1.33
C GLN A 19 5.71 14.75 -1.77
N ILE A 20 4.77 15.16 -2.64
CA ILE A 20 3.76 14.24 -3.19
C ILE A 20 4.43 13.17 -4.06
N ARG A 21 5.41 13.55 -4.87
CA ARG A 21 6.12 12.62 -5.75
C ARG A 21 6.96 11.63 -4.93
N HIS A 22 7.65 12.12 -3.90
CA HIS A 22 8.39 11.25 -2.98
C HIS A 22 7.46 10.29 -2.22
N ALA A 23 6.32 10.78 -1.74
CA ALA A 23 5.35 9.92 -1.06
C ALA A 23 4.79 8.84 -2.00
N ILE A 24 4.39 9.20 -3.23
CA ILE A 24 3.93 8.23 -4.23
C ILE A 24 5.01 7.20 -4.55
N ALA A 25 6.27 7.63 -4.68
CA ALA A 25 7.38 6.71 -4.90
C ALA A 25 7.56 5.73 -3.73
N LEU A 26 7.52 6.23 -2.49
CA LEU A 26 7.60 5.39 -1.29
C LEU A 26 6.44 4.40 -1.20
N PHE A 27 5.19 4.86 -1.39
CA PHE A 27 4.02 3.97 -1.41
C PHE A 27 4.14 2.90 -2.50
N THR A 28 4.65 3.27 -3.68
CA THR A 28 4.86 2.31 -4.78
C THR A 28 5.93 1.27 -4.43
N ILE A 29 7.03 1.68 -3.78
CA ILE A 29 8.08 0.76 -3.32
C ILE A 29 7.51 -0.20 -2.28
N VAL A 30 6.78 0.31 -1.27
CA VAL A 30 6.14 -0.52 -0.25
C VAL A 30 5.18 -1.52 -0.90
N TRP A 31 4.34 -1.05 -1.82
CA TRP A 31 3.42 -1.91 -2.56
C TRP A 31 4.13 -3.03 -3.33
N LEU A 32 5.26 -2.73 -3.98
CA LEU A 32 6.06 -3.74 -4.68
C LEU A 32 6.66 -4.79 -3.74
N ILE A 33 7.12 -4.36 -2.56
CA ILE A 33 7.63 -5.27 -1.52
C ILE A 33 6.50 -6.19 -1.04
N GLU A 34 5.33 -5.64 -0.73
CA GLU A 34 4.16 -6.41 -0.32
C GLU A 34 3.68 -7.38 -1.41
N ALA A 35 3.69 -6.94 -2.68
CA ALA A 35 3.34 -7.78 -3.81
C ALA A 35 4.34 -8.94 -3.98
N GLY A 36 5.64 -8.66 -3.86
CA GLY A 36 6.67 -9.70 -3.89
C GLY A 36 6.51 -10.72 -2.76
N PHE A 37 6.21 -10.23 -1.54
CA PHE A 37 5.96 -11.10 -0.39
C PHE A 37 4.70 -11.96 -0.57
N ALA A 38 3.63 -11.39 -1.13
CA ALA A 38 2.39 -12.11 -1.46
C ALA A 38 2.64 -13.25 -2.45
N VAL A 39 3.42 -12.99 -3.50
CA VAL A 39 3.80 -14.00 -4.49
C VAL A 39 4.64 -15.09 -3.84
N TRP A 40 5.64 -14.72 -3.03
CA TRP A 40 6.50 -15.68 -2.34
C TRP A 40 5.72 -16.59 -1.37
N LEU A 41 4.81 -16.01 -0.55
CA LEU A 41 3.93 -16.78 0.32
C LEU A 41 3.03 -17.75 -0.46
N THR A 42 2.52 -17.30 -1.61
CA THR A 42 1.68 -18.14 -2.47
C THR A 42 2.47 -19.33 -3.00
N MET A 43 3.71 -19.11 -3.46
CA MET A 43 4.61 -20.16 -3.93
C MET A 43 4.91 -21.19 -2.83
N LEU A 44 5.27 -20.72 -1.62
CA LEU A 44 5.51 -21.61 -0.47
C LEU A 44 4.30 -22.48 -0.13
N GLY A 45 3.09 -21.92 -0.21
CA GLY A 45 1.85 -22.65 0.05
C GLY A 45 1.59 -23.77 -0.97
N PHE A 46 2.05 -23.62 -2.21
CA PHE A 46 1.97 -24.67 -3.23
C PHE A 46 3.03 -25.75 -3.04
N ASP A 47 4.27 -25.39 -2.70
CA ASP A 47 5.37 -26.34 -2.49
C ASP A 47 5.08 -27.27 -1.31
N GLN A 48 4.56 -26.74 -0.20
CA GLN A 48 4.24 -27.53 0.99
C GLN A 48 2.94 -28.37 0.86
N ALA A 49 2.10 -28.10 -0.14
CA ALA A 49 0.85 -28.84 -0.32
C ALA A 49 1.06 -30.32 -0.69
N GLY A 50 2.25 -30.70 -1.16
CA GLY A 50 2.65 -32.08 -1.42
C GLY A 50 3.11 -32.85 -0.18
N GLU A 51 3.46 -32.16 0.91
CA GLU A 51 4.03 -32.76 2.13
C GLU A 51 2.99 -33.02 3.22
N VAL A 52 1.75 -32.55 3.04
CA VAL A 52 0.69 -32.63 4.04
C VAL A 52 -0.24 -33.83 3.81
N PRO A 53 -0.58 -34.62 4.85
CA PRO A 53 -1.50 -35.75 4.73
C PRO A 53 -2.82 -35.36 4.04
N ALA A 54 -3.36 -36.22 3.17
CA ALA A 54 -4.53 -35.94 2.33
C ALA A 54 -5.75 -35.40 3.10
N ALA A 55 -5.95 -35.84 4.35
CA ALA A 55 -7.03 -35.38 5.24
C ALA A 55 -6.90 -33.90 5.67
N LYS A 56 -5.68 -33.35 5.71
CA LYS A 56 -5.38 -31.96 6.09
C LYS A 56 -5.09 -31.06 4.87
N ALA A 57 -4.77 -31.66 3.72
CA ALA A 57 -4.47 -30.93 2.49
C ALA A 57 -5.61 -30.02 2.02
N VAL A 58 -6.87 -30.46 2.17
CA VAL A 58 -8.04 -29.64 1.80
C VAL A 58 -8.17 -28.40 2.69
N LEU A 59 -7.96 -28.54 4.00
CA LEU A 59 -8.03 -27.43 4.94
C LEU A 59 -6.88 -26.43 4.70
N MET A 60 -5.67 -26.94 4.46
CA MET A 60 -4.50 -26.12 4.14
C MET A 60 -4.70 -25.34 2.84
N ARG A 61 -5.23 -25.97 1.77
CA ARG A 61 -5.55 -25.28 0.51
C ARG A 61 -6.59 -24.19 0.69
N LYS A 62 -7.64 -24.44 1.48
CA LYS A 62 -8.66 -23.42 1.80
C LYS A 62 -8.07 -22.26 2.60
N GLY A 63 -7.22 -22.54 3.59
CA GLY A 63 -6.51 -21.53 4.36
C GLY A 63 -5.58 -20.67 3.50
N ALA A 64 -4.76 -21.31 2.66
CA ALA A 64 -3.86 -20.62 1.73
C ALA A 64 -4.63 -19.76 0.72
N ALA A 65 -5.73 -20.27 0.17
CA ALA A 65 -6.60 -19.50 -0.74
C ALA A 65 -7.22 -18.28 -0.03
N MET A 66 -7.67 -18.43 1.22
CA MET A 66 -8.22 -17.33 2.00
C MET A 66 -7.17 -16.25 2.29
N ILE A 67 -5.95 -16.64 2.69
CA ILE A 67 -4.83 -15.72 2.87
C ILE A 67 -4.52 -14.98 1.56
N GLY A 68 -4.46 -15.71 0.44
CA GLY A 68 -4.23 -15.13 -0.88
C GLY A 68 -5.29 -14.11 -1.29
N ILE A 69 -6.58 -14.38 -1.02
CA ILE A 69 -7.67 -13.44 -1.30
C ILE A 69 -7.54 -12.17 -0.45
N ILE A 70 -7.28 -12.31 0.85
CA ILE A 70 -7.09 -11.18 1.76
C ILE A 70 -5.90 -10.33 1.29
N GLN A 71 -4.79 -10.96 0.94
CA GLN A 71 -3.59 -10.27 0.46
C GLN A 71 -3.83 -9.57 -0.89
N ALA A 72 -4.55 -10.21 -1.82
CA ALA A 72 -4.88 -9.61 -3.11
C ALA A 72 -5.81 -8.39 -2.94
N PHE A 73 -6.80 -8.48 -2.05
CA PHE A 73 -7.66 -7.35 -1.71
C PHE A 73 -6.86 -6.20 -1.09
N TRP A 74 -5.95 -6.52 -0.17
CA TRP A 74 -5.06 -5.54 0.46
C TRP A 74 -4.19 -4.80 -0.57
N LEU A 75 -3.56 -5.53 -1.49
CA LEU A 75 -2.75 -4.94 -2.56
C LEU A 75 -3.60 -4.08 -3.49
N LEU A 76 -4.82 -4.51 -3.83
CA LEU A 76 -5.72 -3.75 -4.67
C LEU A 76 -6.17 -2.44 -4.01
N LEU A 77 -6.46 -2.48 -2.70
CA LEU A 77 -6.80 -1.29 -1.92
C LEU A 77 -5.64 -0.29 -1.93
N ASN A 78 -4.42 -0.72 -1.62
CA ASN A 78 -3.22 0.14 -1.63
C ASN A 78 -2.97 0.74 -3.02
N ALA A 79 -3.05 -0.06 -4.08
CA ALA A 79 -2.90 0.44 -5.45
C ALA A 79 -3.95 1.50 -5.80
N SER A 80 -5.20 1.28 -5.37
CA SER A 80 -6.30 2.23 -5.58
C SER A 80 -6.06 3.56 -4.86
N LEU A 81 -5.50 3.52 -3.64
CA LEU A 81 -5.14 4.71 -2.88
C LEU A 81 -4.00 5.47 -3.56
N ILE A 82 -2.95 4.79 -4.02
CA ILE A 82 -1.85 5.41 -4.78
C ILE A 82 -2.40 6.14 -6.01
N VAL A 83 -3.26 5.48 -6.79
CA VAL A 83 -3.91 6.09 -7.96
C VAL A 83 -4.78 7.29 -7.54
N GLY A 84 -5.55 7.17 -6.46
CA GLY A 84 -6.35 8.26 -5.90
C GLY A 84 -5.50 9.48 -5.52
N LEU A 85 -4.34 9.26 -4.89
CA LEU A 85 -3.37 10.29 -4.53
C LEU A 85 -2.78 10.96 -5.79
N CYS A 86 -2.40 10.16 -6.80
CA CYS A 86 -1.96 10.67 -8.11
C CYS A 86 -3.00 11.59 -8.77
N GLN A 87 -4.28 11.32 -8.54
CA GLN A 87 -5.43 12.08 -9.04
C GLN A 87 -5.91 13.20 -8.11
N ARG A 88 -5.15 13.52 -7.04
CA ARG A 88 -5.48 14.57 -6.06
C ARG A 88 -6.81 14.33 -5.32
N GLN A 89 -7.18 13.07 -5.12
CA GLN A 89 -8.42 12.73 -4.40
C GLN A 89 -8.22 12.88 -2.89
N LYS A 90 -9.02 13.76 -2.27
CA LYS A 90 -8.98 13.99 -0.80
C LYS A 90 -9.37 12.72 -0.02
N LEU A 91 -10.31 11.93 -0.54
CA LEU A 91 -10.76 10.70 0.10
C LEU A 91 -9.60 9.69 0.22
N ALA A 92 -8.82 9.50 -0.86
CA ALA A 92 -7.67 8.60 -0.84
C ALA A 92 -6.65 8.99 0.23
N ARG A 93 -6.40 10.30 0.39
CA ARG A 93 -5.52 10.82 1.45
C ARG A 93 -6.02 10.51 2.86
N VAL A 94 -7.32 10.68 3.11
CA VAL A 94 -7.92 10.41 4.44
C VAL A 94 -7.92 8.91 4.74
N LEU A 95 -8.25 8.08 3.75
CA LEU A 95 -8.23 6.63 3.89
C LEU A 95 -6.81 6.12 4.15
N GLU A 96 -5.80 6.67 3.47
CA GLU A 96 -4.39 6.33 3.71
C GLU A 96 -3.95 6.65 5.14
N LEU A 97 -4.36 7.80 5.68
CA LEU A 97 -4.10 8.13 7.07
C LEU A 97 -4.75 7.11 8.01
N GLY A 98 -6.01 6.75 7.78
CA GLY A 98 -6.72 5.74 8.56
C GLY A 98 -6.01 4.39 8.53
N LEU A 99 -5.60 3.93 7.35
CA LEU A 99 -4.82 2.70 7.16
C LEU A 99 -3.49 2.74 7.89
N THR A 100 -2.74 3.84 7.78
CA THR A 100 -1.47 4.03 8.47
C THR A 100 -1.65 3.96 10.00
N VAL A 101 -2.71 4.57 10.55
CA VAL A 101 -3.00 4.51 11.99
C VAL A 101 -3.34 3.08 12.43
N VAL A 102 -4.24 2.41 11.71
CA VAL A 102 -4.67 1.04 12.04
C VAL A 102 -3.50 0.07 11.98
N THR A 103 -2.68 0.14 10.93
CA THR A 103 -1.50 -0.72 10.76
C THR A 103 -0.43 -0.45 11.82
N THR A 104 -0.17 0.82 12.14
CA THR A 104 0.77 1.19 13.21
C THR A 104 0.30 0.67 14.57
N MET A 105 -0.99 0.77 14.87
CA MET A 105 -1.55 0.22 16.11
C MET A 105 -1.44 -1.30 16.17
N ALA A 106 -1.71 -1.98 15.06
CA ALA A 106 -1.54 -3.43 14.97
C ALA A 106 -0.08 -3.85 15.22
N LEU A 107 0.89 -3.12 14.66
CA LEU A 107 2.32 -3.36 14.90
C LEU A 107 2.70 -3.22 16.37
N LEU A 108 2.20 -2.17 17.03
CA LEU A 108 2.45 -1.94 18.46
C LEU A 108 1.88 -3.08 19.32
N VAL A 109 0.67 -3.56 19.01
CA VAL A 109 0.03 -4.69 19.72
C VAL A 109 0.80 -5.98 19.52
N MET A 110 1.34 -6.22 18.31
CA MET A 110 2.15 -7.41 18.04
C MET A 110 3.50 -7.39 18.76
N GLY A 111 3.88 -6.29 19.42
CA GLY A 111 5.09 -6.19 20.22
C GLY A 111 6.35 -6.49 19.41
N LEU A 112 6.32 -6.22 18.10
CA LEU A 112 7.41 -6.57 17.21
C LEU A 112 8.67 -5.84 17.65
N PRO A 113 9.75 -6.57 18.01
CA PRO A 113 11.03 -5.92 18.20
C PRO A 113 11.42 -5.34 16.84
N PHE A 114 11.56 -4.01 16.73
CA PHE A 114 12.07 -3.38 15.51
C PHE A 114 13.49 -3.92 15.25
N ARG A 115 13.60 -4.93 14.38
CA ARG A 115 14.82 -5.64 14.01
C ARG A 115 15.34 -5.23 12.63
N LEU A 116 14.82 -4.13 12.06
CA LEU A 116 15.15 -3.63 10.70
C LEU A 116 14.82 -4.66 9.61
N SER A 117 13.74 -5.43 9.80
CA SER A 117 13.27 -6.34 8.77
C SER A 117 12.64 -5.57 7.61
N LEU A 118 12.63 -6.15 6.40
CA LEU A 118 12.00 -5.55 5.20
C LEU A 118 10.53 -5.15 5.44
N ILE A 119 9.83 -5.92 6.27
CA ILE A 119 8.44 -5.66 6.65
C ILE A 119 8.34 -4.38 7.49
N GLU A 120 9.15 -4.27 8.54
CA GLU A 120 9.19 -3.09 9.42
C GLU A 120 9.63 -1.83 8.67
N VAL A 121 10.61 -1.96 7.78
CA VAL A 121 11.07 -0.86 6.92
C VAL A 121 9.94 -0.43 5.97
N GLY A 122 9.17 -1.39 5.43
CA GLY A 122 7.98 -1.10 4.61
C GLY A 122 6.93 -0.30 5.39
N PHE A 123 6.63 -0.70 6.62
CA PHE A 123 5.70 0.03 7.48
C PHE A 123 6.19 1.45 7.83
N LEU A 124 7.47 1.59 8.17
CA LEU A 124 8.06 2.90 8.44
C LEU A 124 8.02 3.79 7.20
N ALA A 125 8.33 3.24 6.03
CA ALA A 125 8.24 3.95 4.75
C ALA A 125 6.80 4.40 4.45
N ASN A 126 5.79 3.55 4.73
CA ASN A 126 4.38 3.93 4.60
C ASN A 126 4.03 5.08 5.53
N ALA A 127 4.42 5.01 6.80
CA ALA A 127 4.18 6.07 7.78
C ALA A 127 4.83 7.40 7.37
N ILE A 128 6.09 7.36 6.91
CA ILE A 128 6.81 8.55 6.41
C ILE A 128 6.09 9.12 5.17
N ALA A 129 5.69 8.28 4.22
CA ALA A 129 4.95 8.70 3.04
C ALA A 129 3.61 9.37 3.40
N THR A 130 2.89 8.82 4.39
CA THR A 130 1.67 9.41 4.93
C THR A 130 1.95 10.76 5.59
N VAL A 131 3.02 10.91 6.36
CA VAL A 131 3.39 12.22 6.93
C VAL A 131 3.70 13.23 5.81
N LEU A 132 4.41 12.82 4.76
CA LEU A 132 4.77 13.69 3.63
C LEU A 132 3.54 14.27 2.93
N ILE A 133 2.50 13.47 2.66
CA ILE A 133 1.26 13.97 2.03
C ILE A 133 0.44 14.87 2.95
N TYR A 134 0.76 14.95 4.24
CA TYR A 134 0.15 15.85 5.21
C TYR A 134 0.96 17.12 5.53
N THR A 135 2.13 17.29 4.91
CA THR A 135 2.89 18.55 5.03
C THR A 135 2.08 19.77 4.55
N GLY A 136 2.45 20.97 5.01
CA GLY A 136 1.77 22.21 4.64
C GLY A 136 1.60 22.43 3.12
N PRO A 137 2.66 22.27 2.31
CA PRO A 137 2.58 22.38 0.85
C PRO A 137 1.60 21.38 0.21
N CYS A 138 1.65 20.11 0.63
CA CYS A 138 0.75 19.06 0.16
C CYS A 138 -0.70 19.33 0.57
N THR A 139 -0.92 19.85 1.77
CA THR A 139 -2.25 20.18 2.27
C THR A 139 -2.91 21.28 1.44
N ARG A 140 -2.19 22.37 1.17
CA ARG A 140 -2.67 23.44 0.27
C ARG A 140 -2.94 22.91 -1.13
N TRP A 141 -2.05 22.05 -1.64
CA TRP A 141 -2.26 21.38 -2.92
C TRP A 141 -3.55 20.55 -2.90
N PHE A 142 -3.78 19.63 -1.98
CA PHE A 142 -5.06 18.88 -1.96
C PHE A 142 -6.30 19.77 -1.77
N GLN A 143 -6.18 20.91 -1.09
CA GLN A 143 -7.31 21.82 -0.86
C GLN A 143 -7.64 22.70 -2.08
N ALA A 144 -6.77 22.79 -3.08
CA ALA A 144 -6.89 23.73 -4.20
C ALA A 144 -6.97 25.20 -3.78
N ALA A 145 -6.52 25.52 -2.56
CA ALA A 145 -6.10 26.86 -2.22
C ALA A 145 -4.85 27.13 -3.04
N ALA A 146 -5.04 27.78 -4.19
CA ALA A 146 -3.97 28.46 -4.90
C ALA A 146 -3.20 29.30 -3.88
N SER A 147 -1.88 29.18 -3.91
CA SER A 147 -0.99 30.24 -3.43
C SER A 147 -1.42 31.58 -4.01
#